data_AF-A0A523BDS3-F1
#
_entry.id   AF-A0A523BDS3-F1
#
_cell.length_a   1.000
_cell.length_b   1.000
_cell.length_c   1.000
_cell.angle_alpha   90.00
_cell.angle_beta   90.00
_cell.angle_gamma   90.00
#
_symmetry.space_group_name_H-M   'P 1'
#
loop_
_entity.id
_entity.type
_entity.pdbx_description
1 polymer ?
#
loop_
_entity_poly.entity_id
_entity_poly.type
_entity_poly.pdbx_seq_one_letter_code
_entity_poly.pdbx_strand_id
1 'polypeptide(L)'
;MSIFEGLAAIKIVLLGGTMFVASFQDLKSREVSDKIWGVALPLGLMLTVVEIVLNPSYPYLLALLSGVFSVALAFGIYYLGLYGGADAKALATIAATSPLPPYGIFETSPFFPITVLGNGIILSLLLIPACLVWNVLFYLRGKDLFSGLTVSWWEKVVAVLIGVKVKATT
;
A
#
# COMPACT_ATOMS: atom_id res chain seq x y z
N MET A 1 8.20 25.59 13.32
CA MET A 1 7.31 24.64 12.63
C MET A 1 5.97 25.32 12.48
N SER A 2 5.50 25.51 11.25
CA SER A 2 4.16 26.06 11.02
C SER A 2 3.10 25.05 11.49
N ILE A 3 1.89 25.52 11.78
CA ILE A 3 0.79 24.61 12.20
C ILE A 3 0.50 23.54 11.14
N PHE A 4 0.66 23.89 9.85
CA PHE A 4 0.46 22.99 8.72
C PHE A 4 1.57 21.95 8.57
N GLU A 5 2.83 22.31 8.83
CA GLU A 5 3.93 21.34 8.90
C GLU A 5 3.71 20.33 10.04
N GLY A 6 3.23 20.80 11.19
CA GLY A 6 2.89 19.94 12.32
C GLY A 6 1.77 18.96 11.97
N LEU A 7 0.68 19.43 11.36
CA LEU A 7 -0.41 18.59 10.89
C LEU A 7 0.05 17.57 9.84
N ALA A 8 0.87 18.01 8.88
CA ALA A 8 1.44 17.14 7.85
C ALA A 8 2.28 16.02 8.49
N ALA A 9 3.16 16.35 9.43
CA ALA A 9 3.97 15.37 10.15
C ALA A 9 3.10 14.35 10.90
N ILE A 10 2.06 14.80 11.61
CA ILE A 10 1.12 13.91 12.32
C ILE A 10 0.42 12.96 11.34
N LYS A 11 -0.06 13.47 10.20
CA LYS A 11 -0.70 12.66 9.15
C LYS A 11 0.26 11.61 8.59
N ILE A 12 1.50 11.98 8.31
CA ILE A 12 2.54 11.07 7.79
C ILE A 12 2.84 9.98 8.82
N VAL A 13 2.98 10.34 10.11
CA VAL A 13 3.22 9.37 11.18
C VAL A 13 2.04 8.43 11.34
N LEU A 14 0.80 8.94 11.31
CA LEU A 14 -0.42 8.13 11.39
C LEU A 14 -0.50 7.14 10.21
N LEU A 15 -0.33 7.63 8.97
CA LEU A 15 -0.38 6.79 7.77
C LEU A 15 0.77 5.78 7.75
N GLY A 16 2.02 6.24 7.91
CA GLY A 16 3.19 5.37 7.91
C GLY A 16 3.13 4.31 8.99
N GLY A 17 2.73 4.68 10.22
CA GLY A 17 2.55 3.74 11.32
C GLY A 17 1.45 2.71 11.04
N THR A 18 0.30 3.15 10.52
CA THR A 18 -0.81 2.26 10.16
C THR A 18 -0.40 1.29 9.06
N MET A 19 0.24 1.77 7.99
CA MET A 19 0.72 0.93 6.89
C MET A 19 1.78 -0.05 7.37
N PHE A 20 2.72 0.38 8.22
CA PHE A 20 3.74 -0.51 8.77
C PHE A 20 3.12 -1.65 9.59
N VAL A 21 2.16 -1.33 10.47
CA VAL A 21 1.45 -2.35 11.25
C VAL A 21 0.64 -3.27 10.34
N ALA A 22 -0.04 -2.74 9.33
CA ALA A 22 -0.79 -3.53 8.36
C ALA A 22 0.11 -4.49 7.59
N SER A 23 1.24 -4.00 7.05
CA SER A 23 2.22 -4.84 6.34
C SER A 23 2.84 -5.90 7.25
N PHE A 24 3.11 -5.58 8.52
CA PHE A 24 3.62 -6.56 9.48
C PHE A 24 2.60 -7.67 9.77
N GLN A 25 1.32 -7.32 9.94
CA GLN A 25 0.24 -8.30 10.10
C GLN A 25 0.07 -9.15 8.84
N ASP A 26 0.08 -8.54 7.66
CA ASP A 26 -0.02 -9.26 6.39
C ASP A 26 1.11 -10.28 6.21
N LEU A 27 2.35 -9.89 6.52
CA LEU A 27 3.51 -10.79 6.45
C LEU A 27 3.44 -11.94 7.45
N LYS A 28 2.87 -11.71 8.64
CA LYS A 28 2.87 -12.69 9.75
C LYS A 28 1.68 -13.64 9.68
N SER A 29 0.46 -13.11 9.54
CA SER A 29 -0.79 -13.86 9.62
C SER A 29 -1.52 -14.00 8.29
N ARG A 30 -1.07 -13.33 7.22
CA ARG A 30 -1.80 -13.23 5.93
C ARG A 30 -3.21 -12.63 6.07
N GLU A 31 -3.45 -11.97 7.19
CA GLU A 31 -4.70 -11.33 7.55
C GLU A 31 -4.37 -10.03 8.26
N VAL A 32 -5.10 -8.96 7.92
CA VAL A 32 -4.97 -7.65 8.52
C VAL A 32 -6.23 -7.34 9.33
N SER A 33 -6.07 -7.00 10.61
CA SER A 33 -7.19 -6.76 11.51
C SER A 33 -7.95 -5.47 11.17
N ASP A 34 -9.28 -5.57 11.08
CA ASP A 34 -10.15 -4.41 10.82
C ASP A 34 -10.10 -3.32 11.89
N LYS A 35 -9.60 -3.65 13.07
CA LYS A 35 -9.44 -2.69 14.18
C LYS A 35 -8.49 -1.55 13.81
N ILE A 36 -7.43 -1.81 13.05
CA ILE A 36 -6.46 -0.76 12.70
C ILE A 36 -7.11 0.28 11.77
N TRP A 37 -7.92 -0.18 10.82
CA TRP A 37 -8.65 0.69 9.89
C TRP A 37 -9.75 1.46 10.60
N GLY A 38 -10.47 0.81 11.52
CA GLY A 38 -11.52 1.43 12.34
C GLY A 38 -11.01 2.54 13.26
N VAL A 39 -9.70 2.60 13.54
CA VAL A 39 -9.06 3.69 14.30
C VAL A 39 -8.41 4.71 13.37
N ALA A 40 -7.60 4.26 12.41
CA ALA A 40 -6.81 5.15 11.56
C ALA A 40 -7.68 6.00 10.63
N LEU A 41 -8.74 5.44 10.05
CA LEU A 41 -9.61 6.13 9.11
C LEU A 41 -10.35 7.32 9.75
N PRO A 42 -11.08 7.18 10.88
CA PRO A 42 -11.76 8.31 11.49
C PRO A 42 -10.77 9.35 12.05
N LEU A 43 -9.64 8.93 12.61
CA LEU A 43 -8.60 9.86 13.07
C LEU A 43 -8.01 10.65 11.90
N GLY A 44 -7.71 9.97 10.80
CA GLY A 44 -7.20 10.60 9.60
C GLY A 44 -8.18 11.61 9.00
N LEU A 45 -9.46 11.23 8.91
CA LEU A 45 -10.52 12.12 8.46
C LEU A 45 -10.64 13.36 9.36
N MET A 46 -10.57 13.18 10.68
CA MET A 46 -10.59 14.28 11.65
C MET A 46 -9.42 15.24 11.41
N LEU A 47 -8.21 14.74 11.16
CA LEU A 47 -7.04 15.58 10.84
C LEU A 47 -7.24 16.37 9.53
N THR A 48 -7.88 15.78 8.52
CA THR A 48 -8.24 16.48 7.27
C THR A 48 -9.27 17.58 7.51
N VAL A 49 -10.29 17.32 8.33
CA VAL A 49 -11.28 18.35 8.70
C VAL A 49 -10.61 19.51 9.44
N VAL A 50 -9.72 19.20 10.39
CA VAL A 50 -8.95 20.23 11.12
C VAL A 50 -8.10 21.06 10.15
N GLU A 51 -7.42 20.43 9.20
CA GLU A 51 -6.64 21.14 8.18
C GLU A 51 -7.51 22.07 7.33
N ILE A 52 -8.68 21.62 6.89
CA ILE A 52 -9.64 22.43 6.11
C ILE A 52 -10.11 23.63 6.92
N VAL A 53 -10.48 23.43 8.19
CA VAL A 53 -10.99 24.50 9.07
C VAL A 53 -9.90 25.55 9.36
N LEU A 54 -8.66 25.11 9.54
CA LEU A 54 -7.53 26.01 9.84
C LEU A 54 -6.95 26.70 8.60
N ASN A 55 -7.28 26.25 7.38
CA ASN A 55 -6.78 26.81 6.13
C ASN A 55 -7.93 27.35 5.25
N PRO A 56 -8.24 28.65 5.33
CA PRO A 56 -9.29 29.27 4.51
C PRO A 56 -9.07 29.13 2.99
N SER A 57 -7.82 28.96 2.55
CA SER A 57 -7.45 28.80 1.15
C SER A 57 -7.32 27.33 0.74
N TYR A 58 -7.76 26.40 1.58
CA TYR A 58 -7.70 24.97 1.27
C TYR A 58 -8.53 24.64 0.03
N PRO A 59 -7.99 23.94 -0.98
CA PRO A 59 -8.72 23.64 -2.21
C PRO A 59 -9.70 22.48 -1.99
N TYR A 60 -10.82 22.78 -1.34
CA TYR A 60 -11.84 21.82 -0.90
C TYR A 60 -12.41 20.97 -2.04
N LEU A 61 -12.68 21.57 -3.20
CA LEU A 61 -13.24 20.85 -4.35
C LEU A 61 -12.26 19.81 -4.89
N LEU A 62 -10.97 20.16 -4.95
CA LEU A 62 -9.91 19.26 -5.40
C LEU A 62 -9.67 18.13 -4.39
N ALA A 63 -9.68 18.45 -3.09
CA ALA A 63 -9.58 17.44 -2.04
C ALA A 63 -10.76 16.47 -2.06
N LEU A 64 -11.99 16.97 -2.23
CA LEU A 64 -13.19 16.15 -2.33
C LEU A 64 -13.12 15.24 -3.57
N LEU A 65 -12.77 15.80 -4.73
CA LEU A 65 -12.61 15.04 -5.96
C LEU A 65 -11.56 13.94 -5.79
N SER A 66 -10.39 14.29 -5.23
CA SER A 66 -9.31 13.34 -4.98
C SER A 66 -9.71 12.23 -4.02
N GLY A 67 -10.33 12.58 -2.89
CA GLY A 67 -10.77 11.62 -1.90
C GLY A 67 -11.83 10.67 -2.46
N VAL A 68 -12.91 11.22 -3.03
CA VAL A 68 -14.03 10.42 -3.57
C VAL A 68 -13.57 9.54 -4.72
N PHE A 69 -12.80 10.08 -5.67
CA PHE A 69 -12.28 9.30 -6.78
C PHE A 69 -11.36 8.17 -6.30
N SER A 70 -10.47 8.46 -5.34
CA SER A 70 -9.57 7.45 -4.79
C SER A 70 -10.30 6.34 -4.04
N VAL A 71 -11.35 6.66 -3.27
CA VAL A 71 -12.18 5.67 -2.58
C VAL A 71 -13.00 4.84 -3.59
N ALA A 72 -13.59 5.49 -4.59
CA ALA A 72 -14.34 4.80 -5.65
C ALA A 72 -13.43 3.85 -6.44
N LEU A 73 -12.22 4.30 -6.79
CA LEU A 73 -11.20 3.48 -7.41
C LEU A 73 -10.80 2.33 -6.48
N ALA A 74 -10.63 2.59 -5.18
CA ALA A 74 -10.19 1.59 -4.23
C ALA A 74 -11.14 0.38 -4.17
N PHE A 75 -12.41 0.66 -3.94
CA PHE A 75 -13.42 -0.39 -3.87
C PHE A 75 -13.77 -0.94 -5.25
N GLY A 76 -13.67 -0.15 -6.32
CA GLY A 76 -13.85 -0.61 -7.69
C GLY A 76 -12.84 -1.71 -8.05
N ILE A 77 -11.55 -1.50 -7.78
CA ILE A 77 -10.50 -2.49 -8.04
C ILE A 77 -10.68 -3.74 -7.15
N TYR A 78 -11.08 -3.57 -5.89
CA TYR A 78 -11.39 -4.68 -4.98
C TYR A 78 -12.57 -5.54 -5.48
N TYR A 79 -13.68 -4.92 -5.89
CA TYR A 79 -14.86 -5.67 -6.38
C TYR A 79 -14.60 -6.36 -7.72
N LEU A 80 -13.64 -5.88 -8.51
CA LEU A 80 -13.15 -6.58 -9.70
C LEU A 80 -12.22 -7.75 -9.38
N GLY A 81 -11.87 -7.96 -8.10
CA GLY A 81 -11.00 -9.05 -7.66
C GLY A 81 -9.52 -8.85 -7.98
N LEU A 82 -9.10 -7.62 -8.29
CA LEU A 82 -7.74 -7.31 -8.72
C LEU A 82 -6.74 -7.16 -7.55
N TYR A 83 -7.21 -6.80 -6.35
CA TYR A 83 -6.40 -6.82 -5.13
C TYR A 83 -7.25 -7.08 -3.88
N GLY A 84 -6.59 -7.22 -2.71
CA GLY A 84 -7.23 -7.61 -1.46
C GLY A 84 -8.01 -6.50 -0.73
N GLY A 85 -8.93 -6.90 0.15
CA GLY A 85 -9.72 -5.93 0.94
C GLY A 85 -8.89 -5.04 1.87
N ALA A 86 -7.71 -5.51 2.31
CA ALA A 86 -6.77 -4.71 3.08
C ALA A 86 -6.21 -3.53 2.27
N ASP A 87 -5.87 -3.76 0.99
CA ASP A 87 -5.36 -2.71 0.09
C ASP A 87 -6.44 -1.65 -0.18
N ALA A 88 -7.71 -2.06 -0.33
CA ALA A 88 -8.83 -1.13 -0.49
C ALA A 88 -8.98 -0.21 0.74
N LYS A 89 -8.94 -0.81 1.94
CA LYS A 89 -9.04 -0.08 3.21
C LYS A 89 -7.82 0.82 3.44
N ALA A 90 -6.64 0.38 3.02
CA ALA A 90 -5.43 1.19 3.06
C ALA A 90 -5.57 2.44 2.19
N LEU A 91 -5.97 2.28 0.93
CA LEU A 91 -6.16 3.40 0.01
C LEU A 91 -7.27 4.35 0.46
N ALA A 92 -8.37 3.81 1.00
CA ALA A 92 -9.44 4.62 1.59
C ALA A 92 -8.97 5.42 2.82
N THR A 93 -8.13 4.81 3.67
CA THR A 93 -7.53 5.48 4.83
C THR A 93 -6.59 6.62 4.40
N ILE A 94 -5.77 6.39 3.37
CA ILE A 94 -4.91 7.43 2.78
C ILE A 94 -5.76 8.57 2.22
N ALA A 95 -6.81 8.25 1.45
CA ALA A 95 -7.73 9.23 0.88
C ALA A 95 -8.45 10.08 1.92
N ALA A 96 -8.85 9.49 3.04
CA ALA A 96 -9.47 10.22 4.16
C ALA A 96 -8.47 11.11 4.91
N THR A 97 -7.23 10.64 5.08
CA THR A 97 -6.20 11.33 5.88
C THR A 97 -5.45 12.42 5.12
N SER A 98 -5.21 12.20 3.83
CA SER A 98 -4.46 13.11 2.98
C SER A 98 -4.98 13.01 1.54
N PRO A 99 -6.15 13.59 1.23
CA PRO A 99 -6.65 13.62 -0.14
C PRO A 99 -5.73 14.43 -1.07
N LEU A 100 -5.00 15.40 -0.51
CA LEU A 100 -3.97 16.19 -1.18
C LEU A 100 -2.60 15.90 -0.58
N PRO A 101 -1.50 16.24 -1.27
CA PRO A 101 -0.16 16.12 -0.74
C PRO A 101 -0.01 16.85 0.61
N PRO A 102 0.55 16.20 1.65
CA PRO A 102 0.89 16.88 2.90
C PRO A 102 1.83 18.07 2.64
N TYR A 103 1.70 19.12 3.45
CA TYR A 103 2.53 20.31 3.32
C TYR A 103 4.03 19.99 3.32
N GLY A 104 4.77 20.56 2.37
CA GLY A 104 6.21 20.37 2.25
C GLY A 104 6.65 19.07 1.55
N ILE A 105 5.72 18.19 1.15
CA ILE A 105 6.02 17.06 0.28
C ILE A 105 5.89 17.50 -1.17
N PHE A 106 6.96 17.35 -1.94
CA PHE A 106 6.92 17.59 -3.38
C PHE A 106 6.24 16.41 -4.07
N GLU A 107 5.10 16.68 -4.71
CA GLU A 107 4.34 15.67 -5.44
C GLU A 107 4.05 16.13 -6.86
N THR A 108 4.07 15.19 -7.79
CA THR A 108 3.85 15.43 -9.22
C THR A 108 2.37 15.59 -9.57
N SER A 109 1.47 15.11 -8.69
CA SER A 109 0.03 15.10 -8.89
C SER A 109 -0.69 15.59 -7.62
N PRO A 110 -1.79 16.34 -7.77
CA PRO A 110 -2.63 16.75 -6.63
C PRO A 110 -3.39 15.57 -6.01
N PHE A 111 -3.46 14.42 -6.70
CA PHE A 111 -4.19 13.23 -6.26
C PHE A 111 -3.29 12.32 -5.42
N PHE A 112 -2.99 12.73 -4.19
CA PHE A 112 -2.02 12.04 -3.34
C PHE A 112 -2.28 10.52 -3.16
N PRO A 113 -3.52 10.04 -2.90
CA PRO A 113 -3.75 8.61 -2.70
C PRO A 113 -3.45 7.80 -3.97
N ILE A 114 -3.74 8.35 -5.15
CA ILE A 114 -3.44 7.71 -6.44
C ILE A 114 -1.93 7.66 -6.67
N THR A 115 -1.21 8.74 -6.33
CA THR A 115 0.25 8.77 -6.41
C THR A 115 0.87 7.71 -5.51
N VAL A 116 0.38 7.57 -4.28
CA VAL A 116 0.84 6.51 -3.36
C VAL A 116 0.56 5.13 -3.91
N LEU A 117 -0.64 4.88 -4.47
CA LEU A 117 -0.97 3.61 -5.13
C LEU A 117 -0.02 3.32 -6.30
N GLY A 118 0.17 4.28 -7.21
CA GLY A 118 1.02 4.14 -8.38
C GLY A 118 2.48 3.87 -8.02
N ASN A 119 3.03 4.65 -7.08
CA ASN A 119 4.37 4.44 -6.55
C ASN A 119 4.50 3.06 -5.88
N GLY A 120 3.47 2.62 -5.15
CA GLY A 120 3.42 1.28 -4.54
C GLY A 120 3.45 0.15 -5.58
N ILE A 121 2.70 0.29 -6.68
CA ILE A 121 2.72 -0.69 -7.78
C ILE A 121 4.10 -0.76 -8.42
N ILE A 122 4.72 0.39 -8.71
CA ILE A 122 6.09 0.44 -9.26
C ILE A 122 7.06 -0.22 -8.27
N LEU A 123 6.94 0.08 -6.97
CA LEU A 123 7.78 -0.51 -5.93
C LEU A 123 7.59 -2.02 -5.82
N SER A 124 6.38 -2.55 -6.05
CA SER A 124 6.14 -4.00 -6.04
C SER A 124 6.90 -4.76 -7.13
N LEU A 125 7.36 -4.09 -8.20
CA LEU A 125 8.21 -4.71 -9.22
C LEU A 125 9.56 -5.15 -8.64
N LEU A 126 9.98 -4.60 -7.49
CA LEU A 126 11.16 -5.06 -6.75
C LEU A 126 11.01 -6.49 -6.20
N LEU A 127 9.78 -7.04 -6.15
CA LEU A 127 9.57 -8.44 -5.79
C LEU A 127 10.21 -9.39 -6.82
N ILE A 128 10.28 -9.02 -8.10
CA ILE A 128 10.89 -9.85 -9.14
C ILE A 128 12.38 -10.12 -8.87
N PRO A 129 13.25 -9.10 -8.72
CA PRO A 129 14.64 -9.35 -8.36
C PRO A 129 14.78 -9.97 -6.96
N ALA A 130 13.88 -9.67 -6.02
CA ALA A 130 13.92 -10.29 -4.69
C ALA A 130 13.67 -11.81 -4.75
N CYS A 131 12.64 -12.25 -5.50
CA CYS A 131 12.35 -13.67 -5.76
C CYS A 131 13.50 -14.35 -6.49
N LEU A 132 14.08 -13.69 -7.50
CA LEU A 132 15.25 -14.21 -8.22
C LEU A 132 16.43 -14.46 -7.27
N VAL A 133 16.80 -13.47 -6.45
CA VAL A 133 17.90 -13.60 -5.47
C VAL A 133 17.59 -14.73 -4.48
N TRP A 134 16.36 -14.80 -3.96
CA TRP A 134 15.96 -15.85 -3.02
C TRP A 134 16.10 -17.25 -3.63
N ASN A 135 15.64 -17.44 -4.86
CA ASN A 135 15.70 -18.73 -5.55
C ASN A 135 17.14 -19.12 -5.92
N VAL A 136 17.98 -18.17 -6.35
CA VAL A 136 19.41 -18.41 -6.58
C VAL A 136 20.09 -18.85 -5.28
N LEU A 137 19.86 -18.15 -4.17
CA LEU A 137 20.40 -18.54 -2.87
C LEU A 137 19.88 -19.92 -2.41
N PHE A 138 18.63 -20.24 -2.70
CA PHE A 138 18.04 -21.54 -2.40
C PHE A 138 18.72 -22.66 -3.20
N TYR A 139 18.98 -22.45 -4.48
CA TYR A 139 19.72 -23.36 -5.35
C TYR A 139 21.17 -23.56 -4.88
N LEU A 140 21.87 -22.48 -4.57
CA LEU A 140 23.26 -22.52 -4.08
C LEU A 140 23.41 -23.28 -2.75
N ARG A 141 22.34 -23.35 -1.95
CA ARG A 141 22.29 -24.18 -0.73
C ARG A 141 22.07 -25.68 -1.02
N GLY A 142 22.17 -26.10 -2.28
CA GLY A 142 22.01 -27.49 -2.72
C GLY A 142 20.57 -27.99 -2.68
N LYS A 143 19.57 -27.09 -2.58
CA LYS A 143 18.16 -27.47 -2.58
C LYS A 143 17.62 -27.45 -3.99
N ASP A 144 16.92 -28.51 -4.38
CA ASP A 144 16.27 -28.59 -5.68
C ASP A 144 15.03 -27.68 -5.71
N LEU A 145 15.01 -26.69 -6.60
CA LEU A 145 13.88 -25.80 -6.84
C LEU A 145 12.69 -26.53 -7.48
N PHE A 146 12.96 -27.49 -8.37
CA PHE A 146 11.93 -28.09 -9.23
C PHE A 146 11.59 -29.53 -8.84
N SER A 147 12.08 -30.03 -7.70
CA SER A 147 11.71 -31.36 -7.21
C SER A 147 10.19 -31.54 -7.14
N GLY A 148 9.64 -32.52 -7.86
CA GLY A 148 8.20 -32.81 -7.90
C GLY A 148 7.38 -31.93 -8.86
N LEU A 149 8.02 -31.06 -9.66
CA LEU A 149 7.35 -30.26 -10.68
C LEU A 149 7.74 -30.72 -12.09
N THR A 150 6.80 -31.33 -12.81
CA THR A 150 6.94 -31.64 -14.24
C THR A 150 6.48 -30.43 -15.06
N VAL A 151 7.32 -29.40 -15.09
CA VAL A 151 7.04 -28.15 -15.81
C VAL A 151 8.09 -27.87 -16.88
N SER A 152 7.66 -27.15 -17.89
CA SER A 152 8.43 -26.75 -19.04
C SER A 152 9.44 -25.62 -18.76
N TRP A 153 10.30 -25.29 -19.73
CA TRP A 153 11.41 -24.35 -19.48
C TRP A 153 10.94 -22.90 -19.22
N TRP A 154 9.88 -22.43 -19.87
CA TRP A 154 9.33 -21.09 -19.66
C TRP A 154 8.59 -20.99 -18.32
N GLU A 155 7.88 -22.04 -17.93
CA GLU A 155 7.25 -22.14 -16.61
C GLU A 155 8.31 -22.11 -15.49
N LYS A 156 9.47 -22.74 -15.70
CA LYS A 156 10.60 -22.65 -14.76
C LYS A 156 11.13 -21.23 -14.63
N VAL A 157 11.32 -20.53 -15.74
CA VAL A 157 11.78 -19.13 -15.74
C VAL A 157 10.79 -18.24 -15.01
N VAL A 158 9.50 -18.36 -15.34
CA VAL A 158 8.44 -17.60 -14.68
C VAL A 158 8.42 -17.91 -13.18
N ALA A 159 8.41 -19.19 -12.79
CA ALA A 159 8.38 -19.61 -11.39
C ALA A 159 9.56 -19.05 -10.57
N VAL A 160 10.76 -18.96 -11.16
CA VAL A 160 11.94 -18.36 -10.50
C VAL A 160 11.81 -16.85 -10.30
N LEU A 161 11.12 -16.16 -11.21
CA LEU A 161 10.97 -14.71 -11.17
C LEU A 161 9.80 -14.24 -10.29
N ILE A 162 8.69 -14.97 -10.25
CA ILE A 162 7.46 -14.52 -9.56
C ILE A 162 7.15 -15.28 -8.28
N GLY A 163 7.80 -16.42 -8.06
CA GLY A 163 7.47 -17.34 -6.98
C GLY A 163 8.67 -17.75 -6.13
N VAL A 164 8.40 -18.32 -4.97
CA VAL A 164 9.41 -18.96 -4.12
C VAL A 164 8.93 -20.34 -3.72
N LYS A 165 9.85 -21.30 -3.63
CA LYS A 165 9.51 -22.65 -3.19
C LYS A 165 9.20 -22.65 -1.69
N VAL A 166 7.99 -23.04 -1.33
CA VAL A 166 7.54 -23.24 0.05
C VAL A 166 7.32 -24.73 0.28
N LYS A 167 7.66 -25.24 1.46
CA LYS A 167 7.32 -26.63 1.82
C LYS A 167 5.81 -26.70 2.01
N ALA A 168 5.15 -27.67 1.37
CA ALA A 168 3.77 -27.99 1.71
C ALA A 168 3.73 -28.37 3.19
N THR A 169 2.95 -27.64 3.98
CA THR A 169 2.71 -27.99 5.38
C THR A 169 1.54 -28.97 5.34
N THR A 170 1.85 -30.26 5.32
CA THR A 170 0.90 -31.36 5.56
C THR A 170 0.62 -31.49 7.04
#